data_AF-I7LMD4-F1
#
_entry.id   AF-I7LMD4-F1
#
_cell.length_a   1.000
_cell.length_b   1.000
_cell.length_c   1.000
_cell.angle_alpha   90.00
_cell.angle_beta   90.00
_cell.angle_gamma   90.00
#
_symmetry.space_group_name_H-M   'P 1'
#
loop_
_entity.id
_entity.type
_entity.pdbx_description
1 polymer ?
#
loop_
_entity_poly.entity_id
_entity_poly.type
_entity_poly.pdbx_seq_one_letter_code
_entity_poly.pdbx_strand_id
1 'polypeptide(L)' 'MTEPGTLSHGTGGALHISVDAEKYRIEAEDLKNLLFYGRVIPIAQDRSRTTPGGILVSEASLRGGCLRKECQH' A
#
# COMPACT_ATOMS: atom_id res chain seq x y z
N MET A 1 22.64 -2.77 1.80
CA MET A 1 21.68 -2.09 0.91
C MET A 1 20.29 -2.65 1.20
N THR A 2 19.22 -1.86 1.04
CA THR A 2 17.84 -2.33 1.22
C THR A 2 17.23 -2.62 -0.15
N GLU A 3 16.80 -3.86 -0.36
CA GLU A 3 16.15 -4.28 -1.60
C GLU A 3 14.67 -3.86 -1.63
N PRO A 4 14.10 -3.46 -2.79
CA PRO A 4 12.69 -3.13 -2.92
C PRO A 4 11.79 -4.33 -2.60
N GLY A 5 10.65 -4.08 -1.96
CA GLY A 5 9.70 -5.13 -1.60
C GLY A 5 8.28 -4.62 -1.42
N THR A 6 7.35 -5.57 -1.26
CA THR A 6 5.93 -5.31 -0.99
C THR A 6 5.60 -5.71 0.43
N LEU A 7 4.83 -4.85 1.11
CA LEU A 7 4.19 -5.15 2.38
C LEU A 7 2.69 -5.33 2.14
N SER A 8 2.12 -6.42 2.62
CA SER A 8 0.68 -6.68 2.52
C SER A 8 0.11 -7.24 3.81
N HIS A 9 -1.14 -6.86 4.07
CA HIS A 9 -1.90 -7.40 5.19
C HIS A 9 -2.40 -8.82 4.84
N GLY A 10 -2.06 -9.78 5.68
CA GLY A 10 -2.48 -11.18 5.57
C GLY A 10 -3.67 -11.52 6.47
N THR A 11 -4.20 -12.73 6.30
CA THR A 11 -5.29 -13.25 7.13
C THR A 11 -4.89 -13.31 8.60
N GLY A 12 -5.79 -12.92 9.50
CA GLY A 12 -5.56 -12.97 10.94
C GLY A 12 -4.66 -11.86 11.48
N GLY A 13 -4.42 -10.79 10.71
CA GLY A 13 -3.59 -9.65 11.14
C GLY A 13 -2.10 -9.85 10.91
N ALA A 14 -1.69 -10.95 10.27
CA ALA A 14 -0.30 -11.19 9.93
C ALA A 14 0.20 -10.20 8.88
N LEU A 15 1.49 -9.86 8.94
CA LEU A 15 2.17 -9.05 7.94
C LEU A 15 2.96 -9.95 6.99
N HIS A 16 2.72 -9.81 5.68
CA HIS A 16 3.51 -10.49 4.66
C HIS A 16 4.50 -9.50 4.02
N ILE A 17 5.72 -9.98 3.84
CA ILE A 17 6.82 -9.21 3.25
C ILE A 17 7.36 -10.01 2.07
N SER A 18 7.33 -9.42 0.89
CA SER A 18 7.91 -10.02 -0.32
C SER A 18 9.07 -9.16 -0.80
N VAL A 19 10.26 -9.75 -0.94
CA VAL A 19 11.46 -9.09 -1.44
C VAL A 19 12.06 -10.00 -2.51
N ASP A 20 12.03 -9.56 -3.78
CA ASP A 20 12.39 -10.38 -4.93
C ASP A 20 11.68 -11.77 -4.92
N ALA A 21 12.42 -12.87 -4.83
CA ALA A 21 11.87 -14.23 -4.72
C ALA A 21 11.53 -14.65 -3.27
N GLU A 22 11.99 -13.89 -2.27
CA GLU A 22 11.87 -14.22 -0.86
C GLU A 22 10.54 -13.75 -0.27
N LYS A 23 9.97 -14.58 0.61
CA LYS A 23 8.69 -14.32 1.29
C LYS A 23 8.82 -14.57 2.78
N TYR A 24 8.48 -13.55 3.56
CA TYR A 24 8.48 -13.61 5.03
C TYR A 24 7.08 -13.32 5.58
N ARG A 25 6.82 -13.85 6.77
CA ARG A 25 5.57 -13.68 7.49
C ARG A 25 5.86 -13.35 8.95
N ILE A 26 5.18 -12.33 9.47
CA ILE A 26 5.18 -11.96 10.89
C ILE A 26 3.76 -12.17 11.40
N GLU A 27 3.60 -12.98 12.45
CA GLU A 27 2.29 -13.21 13.06
C GLU A 27 1.79 -11.97 13.80
N ALA A 28 0.46 -11.87 13.95
CA ALA A 28 -0.17 -10.72 14.59
C ALA A 28 0.28 -10.52 16.05
N GLU A 29 0.59 -11.60 16.75
CA GLU A 29 1.07 -11.54 18.14
C GLU A 29 2.47 -10.93 18.29
N ASP A 30 3.31 -11.08 17.27
CA ASP A 30 4.67 -10.53 17.23
C ASP A 30 4.73 -9.12 16.64
N LEU A 31 3.66 -8.71 15.94
CA LEU A 31 3.57 -7.42 15.28
C LEU A 31 3.21 -6.31 16.27
N LYS A 32 4.22 -5.67 16.87
CA LYS A 32 4.00 -4.57 17.83
C LYS A 32 3.82 -3.21 17.16
N ASN A 33 4.72 -2.84 16.25
CA ASN A 33 4.71 -1.56 15.54
C ASN A 33 5.44 -1.72 14.20
N LEU A 34 4.98 -1.02 13.15
CA LEU A 34 5.66 -0.95 11.85
C LEU A 34 6.09 0.49 11.57
N LEU A 35 7.40 0.72 11.50
CA LEU A 35 7.98 2.02 11.20
C LEU A 35 8.39 2.06 9.73
N PHE A 36 7.80 2.99 8.97
CA PHE A 36 8.17 3.22 7.58
C PHE A 36 9.24 4.31 7.50
N TYR A 37 10.34 4.02 6.82
CA TYR A 37 11.35 5.01 6.44
C TYR A 37 11.27 5.25 4.93
N GLY A 38 10.73 6.40 4.52
CA GLY A 38 10.62 6.77 3.10
C GLY A 38 9.52 7.79 2.81
N ARG A 39 9.46 8.28 1.57
CA ARG A 39 8.38 9.16 1.10
C ARG A 39 7.16 8.31 0.75
N VAL A 40 6.13 8.34 1.59
CA VAL A 40 4.84 7.71 1.29
C VAL A 40 4.18 8.49 0.15
N ILE A 41 3.91 7.83 -0.97
CA ILE A 41 3.13 8.41 -2.09
C ILE A 41 1.74 7.76 -2.05
N PRO A 42 0.71 8.45 -1.53
CA PRO A 42 -0.63 7.90 -1.54
C PRO A 42 -1.11 7.71 -2.98
N ILE A 43 -1.56 6.51 -3.31
CA ILE A 43 -2.29 6.24 -4.55
C ILE A 43 -3.75 6.62 -4.29
N ALA A 44 -4.11 7.83 -4.69
CA ALA A 44 -5.49 8.28 -4.68
C ALA A 44 -6.24 7.63 -5.84
N GLN A 45 -7.31 6.89 -5.54
CA GLN A 45 -8.28 6.46 -6.54
C GLN A 45 -9.53 7.29 -6.38
N ASP A 46 -9.78 8.15 -7.37
CA ASP A 46 -11.04 8.88 -7.52
C ASP A 46 -11.99 8.07 -8.40
N ARG A 47 -13.19 7.78 -7.89
CA ARG A 47 -14.27 7.12 -8.63
C ARG A 47 -15.46 8.05 -8.66
N SER A 48 -15.76 8.59 -9.83
CA SER A 48 -16.99 9.35 -10.08
C SER A 48 -18.02 8.51 -10.85
N ARG A 49 -19.28 8.56 -10.43
CA ARG A 49 -20.41 8.02 -11.20
C ARG A 49 -21.58 8.99 -11.16
N THR A 50 -22.25 9.17 -12.30
CA THR A 50 -23.50 9.92 -12.38
C THR A 50 -24.68 9.01 -12.06
N THR A 51 -25.55 9.43 -11.15
CA THR A 51 -26.80 8.72 -10.87
C THR A 51 -27.78 8.92 -12.02
N PRO A 52 -28.82 8.07 -12.16
CA PRO A 52 -29.86 8.25 -13.17
C PRO A 52 -30.58 9.61 -13.10
N GLY A 53 -30.56 10.29 -11.95
CA GLY A 53 -31.12 11.64 -11.76
C GLY A 53 -30.16 12.78 -12.08
N GLY A 54 -29.01 12.50 -12.69
CA GLY A 54 -28.02 13.52 -13.09
C GLY A 54 -27.12 14.03 -11.95
N ILE A 55 -27.16 13.40 -10.78
CA ILE A 55 -26.32 13.78 -9.64
C ILE A 55 -24.94 13.13 -9.82
N LEU A 56 -23.88 13.93 -9.85
CA LEU A 56 -22.51 13.44 -9.82
C LEU A 56 -22.15 12.99 -8.40
N VAL A 57 -21.80 11.71 -8.24
CA VAL A 57 -21.29 11.16 -6.98
C VAL A 57 -19.83 10.82 -7.17
N SER A 58 -18.95 11.44 -6.37
CA SER A 58 -17.51 11.16 -6.36
C SER A 58 -17.09 10.55 -5.04
N GLU A 59 -16.34 9.45 -5.10
CA GLU A 59 -15.75 8.77 -3.96
C GLU A 59 -14.22 8.79 -4.10
N ALA A 60 -13.53 9.39 -3.12
CA ALA A 60 -12.08 9.38 -3.04
C ALA A 60 -11.62 8.31 -2.05
N SER A 61 -10.86 7.32 -2.52
CA SER A 61 -10.22 6.32 -1.66
C SER A 61 -8.70 6.50 -1.68
N LEU A 62 -8.09 6.48 -0.50
CA LEU A 62 -6.63 6.55 -0.35
C LEU A 62 -6.10 5.13 -0.14
N ARG A 63 -5.28 4.64 -1.09
CA ARG A 63 -4.47 3.43 -0.92
C ARG A 63 -3.02 3.83 -0.73
N GLY A 64 -2.35 3.27 0.27
CA GLY A 64 -0.91 3.44 0.44
C GLY A 64 -0.16 2.67 -0.65
N GLY A 65 0.72 3.34 -1.40
CA GLY A 65 1.66 2.71 -2.32
C GLY A 65 3.08 3.24 -2.08
N CYS A 66 4.09 2.40 -2.27
CA CYS A 66 5.50 2.81 -2.25
C CYS A 66 5.99 2.89 -3.70
N LEU A 67 6.35 4.09 -4.17
CA LEU A 67 6.94 4.31 -5.51
C LEU A 67 8.34 4.87 -5.32
N ARG A 68 9.36 4.09 -5.71
CA ARG A 68 10.74 4.59 -5.83
C ARG A 68 10.96 5.08 -7.26
N LYS A 69 11.19 6.37 -7.43
CA LYS A 69 11.75 6.94 -8.67
C LYS A 69 13.27 6.82 -8.55
N GLU A 70 13.90 5.98 -9.34
CA GLU A 70 15.32 6.12 -9.61
C GLU A 70 15.50 7.31 -10.56
N CYS A 71 16.08 8.39 -10.06
CA CYS A 71 16.72 9.39 -10.91
C CYS A 71 18.19 8.98 -11.03
N GLN A 72 18.56 8.39 -12.17
CA GLN A 72 19.96 8.33 -12.60
C GLN A 72 20.19 9.45 -13.62
N HIS A 73 21.36 10.09 -13.47
CA HIS A 73 21.85 11.26 -14.21
C HIS A 73 21.90 11.03 -15.73
#